data_AF-A0A6A0GU09-F1
#
_entry.id   AF-A0A6A0GU09-F1
#
_cell.length_a   1.000
_cell.length_b   1.000
_cell.length_c   1.000
_cell.angle_alpha   90.00
_cell.angle_beta   90.00
_cell.angle_gamma   90.00
#
_symmetry.space_group_name_H-M   'P 1'
#
loop_
_entity.id
_entity.type
_entity.pdbx_description
1 polymer ?
#
loop_
_entity_poly.entity_id
_entity_poly.type
_entity_poly.pdbx_seq_one_letter_code
_entity_poly.pdbx_strand_id
1 'polypeptide(L)'
;MTDARLKPEDRVIRKKKKDENDIPKYEAPQTTSALFFNYNTQLGPPFLILLDTNFINFAIKGKVDLIDGMTDCMYAKCIPYLTECVRGEMERLGERYRLALKILKDPRIKTLTCSHKGIYADDCIVERVREVGAY
;
A
#
# COMPACT_ATOMS: atom_id res chain seq x y z
N MET A 1 -22.89 -23.09 -28.99
CA MET A 1 -23.49 -21.78 -28.70
C MET A 1 -22.53 -20.68 -29.13
N THR A 2 -22.39 -20.51 -30.44
CA THR A 2 -21.51 -19.51 -31.08
C THR A 2 -22.36 -18.76 -32.11
N ASP A 3 -23.56 -18.37 -31.70
CA ASP A 3 -24.54 -17.74 -32.59
C ASP A 3 -24.29 -16.23 -32.64
N ALA A 4 -24.18 -15.68 -33.85
CA ALA A 4 -23.89 -14.27 -34.09
C ALA A 4 -25.06 -13.33 -33.73
N ARG A 5 -26.22 -13.87 -33.33
CA ARG A 5 -27.40 -13.11 -32.89
C ARG A 5 -27.41 -12.84 -31.38
N LEU A 6 -26.52 -13.47 -30.61
CA LEU A 6 -26.39 -13.24 -29.17
C LEU A 6 -25.67 -11.91 -28.89
N LYS A 7 -26.11 -11.21 -27.84
CA LYS A 7 -25.44 -10.01 -27.33
C LYS A 7 -24.00 -10.36 -26.89
N PRO A 8 -23.03 -9.44 -27.03
CA PRO A 8 -21.61 -9.73 -26.83
C PRO A 8 -21.26 -10.23 -25.42
N GLU A 9 -22.08 -9.90 -24.42
CA GLU A 9 -21.94 -10.31 -23.02
C GLU A 9 -22.22 -11.80 -22.79
N ASP A 10 -23.13 -12.40 -23.57
CA ASP A 10 -23.54 -13.82 -23.46
C ASP A 10 -22.77 -14.74 -24.41
N ARG A 11 -21.84 -14.20 -25.20
CA ARG A 11 -21.00 -15.00 -26.10
C ARG A 11 -19.91 -15.68 -25.29
N VAL A 12 -19.94 -17.01 -25.25
CA VAL A 12 -18.83 -17.80 -24.73
C VAL A 12 -17.62 -17.62 -25.66
N ILE A 13 -16.72 -16.70 -25.31
CA ILE A 13 -15.45 -16.49 -26.01
C ILE A 13 -14.59 -17.72 -25.79
N ARG A 14 -14.49 -18.60 -26.79
CA ARG A 14 -13.52 -19.71 -26.78
C ARG A 14 -12.12 -19.12 -26.78
N LYS A 15 -11.39 -19.28 -25.67
CA LYS A 15 -9.97 -18.90 -25.57
C LYS A 15 -9.20 -19.58 -26.71
N LYS A 16 -8.44 -18.80 -27.49
CA LYS A 16 -7.49 -19.34 -28.48
C LYS A 16 -6.55 -20.32 -27.76
N LYS A 17 -6.32 -21.51 -28.35
CA LYS A 17 -5.29 -22.44 -27.88
C LYS A 17 -3.95 -21.69 -27.86
N LYS A 18 -3.24 -21.73 -26.73
CA LYS A 18 -1.89 -21.14 -26.59
C LYS A 18 -0.92 -21.89 -27.51
N ASP A 19 -0.05 -21.16 -28.19
CA ASP A 19 1.01 -21.72 -29.04
C ASP A 19 1.94 -22.64 -28.24
N GLU A 20 2.40 -23.73 -28.87
CA GLU A 20 3.19 -24.82 -28.28
C GLU A 20 4.62 -24.41 -27.88
N ASN A 21 5.04 -23.18 -28.20
CA ASN A 21 6.36 -22.61 -27.87
C ASN A 21 6.37 -21.71 -26.62
N ASP A 22 5.28 -21.66 -25.86
CA ASP A 22 5.21 -20.87 -24.62
C ASP A 22 5.95 -21.65 -23.50
N ILE A 23 7.23 -21.32 -23.30
CA ILE A 23 8.02 -21.85 -22.18
C ILE A 23 7.25 -21.52 -20.89
N PRO A 24 6.94 -22.52 -20.03
CA PRO A 24 6.25 -22.25 -18.77
C PRO A 24 7.15 -21.39 -17.90
N LYS A 25 6.89 -20.07 -17.86
CA LYS A 25 7.58 -19.13 -16.98
C LYS A 25 7.15 -19.45 -15.55
N TYR A 26 8.00 -20.18 -14.84
CA TYR A 26 7.86 -20.34 -13.40
C TYR A 26 8.45 -19.10 -12.73
N GLU A 27 7.59 -18.11 -12.46
CA GLU A 27 7.98 -16.93 -11.69
C GLU A 27 8.08 -17.33 -10.21
N ALA A 28 9.23 -17.91 -9.83
CA ALA A 28 9.56 -18.07 -8.43
C ALA A 28 9.78 -16.67 -7.82
N PRO A 29 9.11 -16.32 -6.70
CA PRO A 29 9.35 -15.04 -6.04
C PRO A 29 10.81 -14.98 -5.59
N GLN A 30 11.59 -14.08 -6.19
CA GLN A 30 12.97 -13.83 -5.80
C GLN A 30 12.98 -13.11 -4.46
N THR A 31 13.70 -13.66 -3.47
CA THR A 31 13.89 -13.01 -2.17
C THR A 31 14.76 -11.77 -2.33
N THR A 32 14.43 -10.68 -1.63
CA THR A 32 15.18 -9.43 -1.76
C THR A 32 16.60 -9.59 -1.21
N SER A 33 17.58 -9.00 -1.90
CA SER A 33 19.00 -9.04 -1.52
C SER A 33 19.31 -8.33 -0.18
N ALA A 34 18.33 -7.60 0.35
CA ALA A 34 18.39 -6.89 1.63
C ALA A 34 18.27 -7.81 2.86
N LEU A 35 17.72 -9.02 2.69
CA LEU A 35 17.42 -9.96 3.76
C LEU A 35 18.60 -10.90 4.02
N PHE A 36 19.28 -10.74 5.16
CA PHE A 36 20.21 -11.73 5.69
C PHE A 36 19.50 -12.54 6.78
N PHE A 37 19.11 -13.80 6.49
CA PHE A 37 18.37 -14.67 7.42
C PHE A 37 17.17 -13.99 8.11
N ASN A 38 16.31 -13.31 7.33
CA ASN A 38 15.16 -12.50 7.78
C ASN A 38 15.48 -11.15 8.44
N TYR A 39 16.74 -10.79 8.63
CA TYR A 39 17.13 -9.46 9.05
C TYR A 39 17.30 -8.54 7.84
N ASN A 40 16.50 -7.46 7.79
CA ASN A 40 16.67 -6.45 6.76
C ASN A 40 17.75 -5.45 7.18
N THR A 41 18.93 -5.58 6.58
CA THR A 41 20.09 -4.70 6.84
C THR A 41 19.91 -3.27 6.32
N GLN A 42 18.89 -3.03 5.49
CA GLN A 42 18.58 -1.71 4.94
C GLN A 42 17.68 -0.86 5.84
N LEU A 43 17.10 -1.46 6.89
CA LEU A 43 16.33 -0.71 7.89
C LEU A 43 17.29 -0.02 8.85
N GLY A 44 17.52 1.27 8.61
CA GLY A 44 18.31 2.13 9.48
C GLY A 44 17.78 3.56 9.47
N PRO A 45 18.25 4.42 10.39
CA PRO A 45 17.86 5.82 10.40
C PRO A 45 18.29 6.55 9.10
N PRO A 46 17.42 7.37 8.48
CA PRO A 46 16.06 7.69 8.90
C PRO A 46 15.05 6.56 8.56
N PHE A 47 14.26 6.15 9.55
CA PHE A 47 13.22 5.13 9.36
C PHE A 47 12.09 5.70 8.49
N LEU A 48 11.75 4.99 7.43
CA LEU A 48 10.62 5.31 6.55
C LEU A 48 9.44 4.50 7.08
N ILE A 49 8.36 5.14 7.54
CA ILE A 49 7.25 4.43 8.19
C ILE A 49 5.97 4.65 7.38
N LEU A 50 5.30 3.58 6.97
CA LEU A 50 3.99 3.68 6.33
C LEU A 50 2.87 3.85 7.37
N LEU A 51 1.97 4.80 7.12
CA LEU A 51 0.81 5.08 7.96
C LEU A 51 -0.45 4.39 7.42
N ASP A 52 -1.20 3.75 8.32
CA ASP A 52 -2.55 3.21 8.07
C ASP A 52 -3.64 4.06 8.77
N THR A 53 -4.87 3.98 8.26
CA THR A 53 -6.07 4.61 8.80
C THR A 53 -6.28 4.30 10.28
N ASN A 54 -6.12 3.04 10.70
CA ASN A 54 -6.34 2.64 12.09
C ASN A 54 -5.30 3.27 13.02
N PHE A 55 -4.03 3.26 12.60
CA PHE A 55 -2.95 3.86 13.37
C PHE A 55 -3.21 5.35 13.61
N ILE A 56 -3.59 6.09 12.55
CA ILE A 56 -3.91 7.51 12.64
C ILE A 56 -5.09 7.76 13.58
N ASN A 57 -6.12 6.92 13.51
CA ASN A 57 -7.29 7.02 14.38
C ASN A 57 -6.96 6.79 15.85
N PHE A 58 -6.06 5.84 16.14
CA PHE A 58 -5.60 5.58 17.50
C PHE A 58 -4.68 6.68 18.02
N ALA A 59 -3.77 7.21 17.19
CA ALA A 59 -2.90 8.32 17.57
C ALA A 59 -3.71 9.56 17.97
N ILE A 60 -4.75 9.90 17.21
CA ILE A 60 -5.64 11.03 17.50
C ILE A 60 -6.43 10.80 18.80
N LYS A 61 -6.98 9.60 18.99
CA LYS A 61 -7.68 9.24 20.25
C LYS A 61 -6.75 9.31 21.46
N GLY A 62 -5.51 8.86 21.29
CA GLY A 62 -4.45 8.91 22.31
C GLY A 62 -3.84 10.30 22.51
N LYS A 63 -4.19 11.29 21.68
CA LYS A 63 -3.61 12.64 21.67
C LYS A 63 -2.08 12.62 21.51
N VAL A 64 -1.56 11.67 20.73
CA VAL A 64 -0.14 11.54 20.43
C VAL A 64 0.14 12.24 19.10
N ASP A 65 1.15 13.12 19.07
CA ASP A 65 1.66 13.65 17.80
C ASP A 65 2.35 12.53 17.02
N LEU A 66 1.99 12.38 15.74
CA LEU A 66 2.46 11.26 14.93
C LEU A 66 4.00 11.23 14.79
N ILE A 67 4.64 12.40 14.66
CA ILE A 67 6.06 12.47 14.33
C ILE A 67 6.89 12.40 15.59
N ASP A 68 6.51 13.17 16.61
CA ASP A 68 7.21 13.17 17.88
C ASP A 68 7.05 11.81 18.55
N GLY A 69 5.84 11.24 18.55
CA GLY A 69 5.57 9.90 19.09
C GLY A 69 6.33 8.79 18.37
N MET A 70 6.53 8.87 17.05
CA MET A 70 7.38 7.93 16.31
C MET A 70 8.86 8.10 16.64
N THR A 71 9.32 9.34 16.78
CA THR A 71 10.72 9.65 17.08
C THR A 71 11.07 9.19 18.48
N ASP A 72 10.20 9.42 19.46
CA ASP A 72 10.37 8.98 20.85
C ASP A 72 10.32 7.46 20.98
N CYS A 73 9.50 6.78 20.17
CA CYS A 73 9.41 5.32 20.16
C CYS A 73 10.66 4.66 19.57
N MET A 74 11.16 5.18 18.44
CA MET A 74 12.28 4.58 17.69
C MET A 74 13.65 5.12 18.12
N TYR A 75 13.69 6.17 18.94
CA TYR A 75 14.91 6.91 19.32
C TYR A 75 15.78 7.35 18.12
N ALA A 76 15.13 7.62 16.99
CA ALA A 76 15.79 7.92 15.73
C ALA A 76 14.89 8.81 14.85
N LYS A 77 15.48 9.42 13.81
CA LYS A 77 14.73 10.23 12.86
C LYS A 77 13.75 9.37 12.08
N CYS A 78 12.45 9.65 12.21
CA CYS A 78 11.38 8.98 11.48
C CYS A 78 10.80 9.89 10.40
N ILE A 79 10.52 9.33 9.23
CA ILE A 79 9.85 10.00 8.12
C ILE A 79 8.56 9.25 7.83
N PRO A 80 7.40 9.77 8.24
CA PRO A 80 6.13 9.14 7.97
C PRO A 80 5.74 9.32 6.50
N TYR A 81 5.25 8.23 5.91
CA TYR A 81 4.70 8.17 4.58
C TYR A 81 3.23 7.80 4.63
N LEU A 82 2.42 8.54 3.88
CA LEU A 82 1.00 8.32 3.73
C LEU A 82 0.69 7.96 2.29
N THR A 83 0.03 6.84 2.05
CA THR A 83 -0.44 6.46 0.71
C THR A 83 -1.72 7.20 0.35
N GLU A 84 -1.91 7.47 -0.95
CA GLU A 84 -3.15 8.07 -1.45
C GLU A 84 -4.40 7.22 -1.16
N CYS A 85 -4.28 5.89 -1.11
CA CYS A 85 -5.39 5.01 -0.75
C CYS A 85 -5.85 5.22 0.69
N VAL A 86 -4.92 5.30 1.67
CA VAL A 86 -5.22 5.60 3.08
C VAL A 86 -5.86 6.97 3.22
N ARG A 87 -5.36 7.98 2.49
CA ARG A 87 -5.98 9.31 2.45
C ARG A 87 -7.41 9.22 1.92
N GLY A 88 -7.64 8.50 0.83
CA GLY A 88 -8.97 8.31 0.23
C GLY A 88 -9.94 7.56 1.14
N GLU A 89 -9.48 6.57 1.89
CA GLU A 89 -10.30 5.90 2.91
C GLU A 89 -10.72 6.84 4.03
N MET A 90 -9.80 7.67 4.54
CA MET A 90 -10.12 8.67 5.56
C MET A 90 -11.09 9.74 5.05
N GLU A 91 -10.98 10.13 3.79
CA GLU A 91 -11.94 11.05 3.15
C GLU A 91 -13.33 10.41 3.03
N ARG A 92 -13.42 9.11 2.72
CA ARG A 92 -14.68 8.35 2.66
C ARG A 92 -15.38 8.23 4.01
N LEU A 93 -14.63 8.21 5.11
CA LEU A 93 -15.20 8.13 6.46
C LEU A 93 -15.94 9.43 6.89
N GLY A 94 -15.80 10.50 6.12
CA GLY A 94 -16.62 11.72 6.21
C GLY A 94 -16.15 12.73 7.25
N GLU A 95 -17.04 13.66 7.61
CA GLU A 95 -16.71 14.84 8.43
C GLU A 95 -16.18 14.53 9.83
N ARG A 96 -16.51 13.36 10.38
CA ARG A 96 -15.99 12.90 11.69
C ARG A 96 -14.46 12.87 11.74
N TYR A 97 -13.80 12.69 10.59
CA TYR A 97 -12.35 12.60 10.48
C TYR A 97 -11.70 13.87 9.93
N ARG A 98 -12.41 15.00 9.91
CA ARG A 98 -11.87 16.29 9.41
C ARG A 98 -10.60 16.72 10.14
N LEU A 99 -10.50 16.43 11.44
CA LEU A 99 -9.28 16.70 12.21
C LEU A 99 -8.11 15.84 11.72
N ALA A 100 -8.33 14.55 11.49
CA ALA A 100 -7.33 13.64 10.95
C ALA A 100 -6.83 14.12 9.59
N LEU A 101 -7.75 14.46 8.68
CA LEU A 101 -7.42 14.99 7.36
C LEU A 101 -6.61 16.30 7.42
N LYS A 102 -6.78 17.10 8.47
CA LYS A 102 -5.97 18.31 8.67
C LYS A 102 -4.56 17.97 9.14
N ILE A 103 -4.40 17.02 10.05
CA ILE A 103 -3.11 16.54 10.55
C ILE A 103 -2.32 15.88 9.40
N LEU A 104 -2.97 15.08 8.56
CA LEU A 104 -2.35 14.41 7.42
C LEU A 104 -1.91 15.34 6.28
N LYS A 105 -2.29 16.62 6.32
CA LYS A 105 -1.81 17.65 5.40
C LYS A 105 -0.53 18.33 5.88
N ASP A 106 0.01 17.91 7.03
CA ASP A 106 1.28 18.41 7.52
C ASP A 106 2.41 18.10 6.51
N PRO A 107 3.22 19.10 6.11
CA PRO A 107 4.30 18.92 5.13
C PRO A 107 5.40 17.95 5.59
N ARG A 108 5.49 17.66 6.89
CA ARG A 108 6.43 16.67 7.43
C ARG A 108 6.03 15.24 7.06
N ILE A 109 4.77 15.00 6.71
CA ILE A 109 4.26 13.70 6.24
C ILE A 109 4.35 13.64 4.71
N LYS A 110 5.12 12.69 4.19
CA LYS A 110 5.29 12.53 2.74
C LYS A 110 4.13 11.72 2.16
N THR A 111 3.55 12.20 1.06
CA THR A 111 2.48 11.45 0.37
C THR A 111 3.08 10.57 -0.73
N LEU A 112 2.62 9.32 -0.81
CA LEU A 112 2.99 8.34 -1.83
C LEU A 112 1.84 8.11 -2.79
N THR A 113 2.13 8.24 -4.07
CA THR A 113 1.15 7.96 -5.13
C THR A 113 0.90 6.46 -5.26
N CYS A 114 -0.36 6.12 -5.54
CA CYS A 114 -0.79 4.73 -5.69
C CYS A 114 -1.24 4.45 -7.12
N SER A 115 -0.84 3.31 -7.69
CA SER A 115 -1.15 2.94 -9.08
C SER A 115 -2.07 1.72 -9.17
N HIS A 116 -3.03 1.60 -8.25
CA HIS A 116 -4.01 0.52 -8.25
C HIS A 116 -5.43 1.08 -8.37
N LYS A 117 -6.36 0.23 -8.81
CA LYS A 117 -7.77 0.60 -8.91
C LYS A 117 -8.45 0.46 -7.54
N GLY A 118 -9.10 1.51 -7.08
CA GLY A 118 -9.80 1.52 -5.78
C GLY A 118 -8.95 2.10 -4.65
N ILE A 119 -9.50 2.09 -3.44
CA ILE A 119 -8.91 2.76 -2.28
C ILE A 119 -8.59 1.79 -1.13
N TYR A 120 -8.62 0.48 -1.36
CA TYR A 120 -8.40 -0.50 -0.29
C TYR A 120 -6.94 -0.46 0.18
N ALA A 121 -6.71 0.11 1.37
CA ALA A 121 -5.38 0.44 1.85
C ALA A 121 -4.54 -0.79 2.20
N ASP A 122 -5.15 -1.83 2.76
CA ASP A 122 -4.44 -3.03 3.23
C ASP A 122 -3.67 -3.70 2.08
N ASP A 123 -4.35 -3.96 0.95
CA ASP A 123 -3.73 -4.59 -0.23
C ASP A 123 -2.58 -3.73 -0.77
N CYS A 124 -2.79 -2.41 -0.82
CA CYS A 124 -1.76 -1.48 -1.28
C CYS A 124 -0.50 -1.51 -0.39
N ILE A 125 -0.68 -1.52 0.93
CA ILE A 125 0.43 -1.55 1.88
C ILE A 125 1.18 -2.87 1.77
N VAL A 126 0.45 -4.00 1.70
CA VAL A 126 1.05 -5.33 1.56
C VAL A 126 1.86 -5.46 0.26
N GLU A 127 1.29 -5.05 -0.88
CA GLU A 127 2.01 -5.08 -2.16
C GLU A 127 3.25 -4.19 -2.13
N ARG A 128 3.14 -2.98 -1.58
CA ARG A 128 4.25 -2.03 -1.50
C ARG A 128 5.39 -2.52 -0.61
N VAL A 129 5.06 -3.07 0.55
CA VAL A 129 6.06 -3.66 1.46
C VAL A 129 6.69 -4.89 0.81
N ARG A 130 5.92 -5.69 0.06
CA ARG A 130 6.44 -6.86 -0.65
C ARG A 130 7.40 -6.50 -1.78
N GLU A 131 7.13 -5.42 -2.51
CA GLU A 131 7.98 -4.97 -3.63
C GLU A 131 9.26 -4.28 -3.16
N VAL A 132 9.16 -3.34 -2.22
CA VAL A 132 10.28 -2.50 -1.79
C VAL A 132 11.06 -3.14 -0.64
N GLY A 133 10.37 -3.84 0.26
CA GLY A 133 10.98 -4.50 1.42
C GLY A 133 11.52 -3.56 2.50
N ALA A 134 11.54 -2.24 2.28
CA ALA A 134 12.18 -1.25 3.15
C ALA A 134 11.23 -0.12 3.58
N TYR A 135 10.25 -0.46 4.42
CA TYR A 135 9.33 0.43 5.16
C TYR A 135 9.06 -0.14 6.55
#